data_AF-A0A7R9AK36-F1
#
_entry.id   AF-A0A7R9AK36-F1
#
_cell.length_a   1.000
_cell.length_b   1.000
_cell.length_c   1.000
_cell.angle_alpha   90.00
_cell.angle_beta   90.00
_cell.angle_gamma   90.00
#
_symmetry.space_group_name_H-M   'P 1'
#
loop_
_entity.id
_entity.type
_entity.pdbx_description
1 polymer ?
#
loop_
_entity_poly.entity_id
_entity_poly.type
_entity_poly.pdbx_seq_one_letter_code
_entity_poly.pdbx_strand_id
1 'polypeptide(L)'
;MEDGQEKLQLTWDDGHVSPYIPFWLRQRSFNPKHQEEAGRERYRRARITWDSSMQEKLPRASFQKILSDDKSLYEFLHNWEVYG
;
A
#
# COMPACT_ATOMS: atom_id res chain seq x y z
N MET A 1 10.62 1.29 -19.85
CA MET A 1 9.90 0.91 -21.07
C MET A 1 9.84 -0.62 -21.06
N GLU A 2 8.71 -1.20 -20.64
CA GLU A 2 8.49 -2.66 -20.56
C GLU A 2 7.54 -3.08 -21.68
N ASP A 3 8.06 -3.22 -22.90
CA ASP A 3 7.27 -3.58 -24.10
C ASP A 3 7.27 -5.10 -24.41
N GLY A 4 7.62 -5.94 -23.43
CA GLY A 4 7.81 -7.38 -23.63
C GLY A 4 7.07 -8.32 -22.67
N GLN A 5 6.21 -7.83 -21.79
CA GLN A 5 5.43 -8.74 -20.93
C GLN A 5 4.19 -9.22 -21.69
N GLU A 6 4.02 -10.55 -21.81
CA GLU A 6 2.77 -11.15 -22.29
C GLU A 6 1.59 -10.61 -21.47
N LYS A 7 0.56 -10.10 -22.15
CA LYS A 7 -0.66 -9.56 -21.53
C LYS A 7 -1.83 -10.46 -21.89
N LEU A 8 -2.71 -10.70 -20.92
CA LEU A 8 -4.01 -11.31 -21.20
C LEU A 8 -4.86 -10.28 -21.95
N GLN A 9 -5.40 -10.64 -23.11
CA GLN A 9 -6.35 -9.80 -23.83
C GLN A 9 -7.75 -10.39 -23.70
N LEU A 10 -8.71 -9.56 -23.31
CA LEU A 10 -10.13 -9.93 -23.25
C LEU A 10 -10.91 -9.06 -24.24
N THR A 11 -11.70 -9.70 -25.09
CA THR A 11 -12.66 -9.04 -25.97
C THR A 11 -14.05 -9.21 -25.38
N TRP A 12 -14.75 -8.11 -25.18
CA TRP A 12 -16.11 -8.08 -24.64
C TRP A 12 -17.14 -8.19 -25.77
N ASP A 13 -18.40 -8.49 -25.44
CA ASP A 13 -19.47 -8.72 -26.42
C ASP A 13 -19.79 -7.49 -27.29
N ASP A 14 -19.43 -6.28 -26.82
CA ASP A 14 -19.54 -5.01 -27.57
C ASP A 14 -18.32 -4.74 -28.47
N GLY A 15 -17.34 -5.65 -28.49
CA GLY A 15 -16.09 -5.52 -29.23
C GLY A 15 -14.98 -4.76 -28.51
N HIS A 16 -15.18 -4.27 -27.28
CA HIS A 16 -14.12 -3.63 -26.50
C HIS A 16 -13.01 -4.64 -26.19
N VAL A 17 -11.73 -4.20 -26.23
CA VAL A 17 -10.58 -5.05 -25.92
C VAL A 17 -9.80 -4.49 -24.74
N SER A 18 -9.66 -5.27 -23.67
CA SER A 18 -8.96 -4.88 -22.45
C SER A 18 -7.70 -5.73 -22.24
N PRO A 19 -6.50 -5.13 -22.19
CA PRO A 19 -5.25 -5.83 -21.86
C PRO A 19 -4.99 -5.83 -20.34
N TYR A 20 -4.60 -6.98 -19.80
CA TYR A 20 -4.25 -7.16 -18.39
C TYR A 20 -2.84 -7.72 -18.25
N ILE A 21 -2.02 -7.00 -17.48
CA ILE A 21 -0.65 -7.42 -17.17
C ILE A 21 -0.72 -8.55 -16.12
N PRO A 22 -0.03 -9.69 -16.31
CA PRO A 22 -0.08 -10.83 -15.39
C PRO A 22 0.28 -10.48 -13.94
N PHE A 23 1.25 -9.60 -13.75
CA PHE A 23 1.61 -9.09 -12.43
C PHE A 23 0.44 -8.39 -11.73
N TRP A 24 -0.29 -7.54 -12.46
CA TRP A 24 -1.46 -6.82 -11.93
C TRP A 24 -2.57 -7.80 -11.54
N LEU A 25 -2.82 -8.82 -12.37
CA LEU A 25 -3.80 -9.89 -12.09
C LEU A 25 -3.42 -10.67 -10.84
N ARG A 26 -2.15 -11.06 -10.69
CA ARG A 26 -1.66 -11.81 -9.52
C ARG A 26 -1.83 -11.02 -8.22
N GLN A 27 -1.49 -9.73 -8.23
CA GLN A 27 -1.64 -8.82 -7.08
C GLN A 27 -3.11 -8.59 -6.69
N ARG A 28 -4.05 -8.80 -7.61
CA ARG A 28 -5.49 -8.58 -7.42
C ARG A 28 -6.29 -9.86 -7.57
N SER A 29 -5.66 -11.01 -7.40
CA SER A 29 -6.37 -12.27 -7.49
C SER A 29 -7.40 -12.35 -6.37
N PHE A 30 -8.47 -13.11 -6.60
CA PHE A 30 -9.48 -13.37 -5.58
C PHE A 30 -9.06 -14.47 -4.59
N ASN A 31 -7.78 -14.86 -4.58
CA ASN A 31 -7.26 -15.80 -3.60
C ASN A 31 -7.20 -15.10 -2.23
N PRO A 32 -7.86 -15.62 -1.18
CA PRO A 32 -7.89 -14.99 0.13
C PRO A 32 -6.51 -14.64 0.69
N LYS A 33 -5.49 -15.50 0.46
CA LYS A 33 -4.11 -15.23 0.91
C LYS A 33 -3.53 -13.98 0.25
N HIS A 34 -3.70 -13.86 -1.06
CA HIS A 34 -3.19 -12.70 -1.81
C HIS A 34 -3.98 -11.44 -1.46
N GLN A 35 -5.29 -11.55 -1.20
CA GLN A 35 -6.11 -10.42 -0.77
C GLN A 35 -5.72 -9.93 0.63
N GLU A 36 -5.39 -10.83 1.54
CA GLU A 36 -4.92 -10.47 2.88
C GLU A 36 -3.55 -9.77 2.82
N GLU A 37 -2.59 -10.31 2.06
CA GLU A 37 -1.28 -9.71 1.82
C GLU A 37 -1.41 -8.32 1.16
N ALA A 38 -2.16 -8.23 0.06
CA ALA A 38 -2.41 -6.96 -0.63
C ALA A 38 -3.20 -5.98 0.25
N GLY A 39 -4.13 -6.45 1.07
CA GLY A 39 -4.90 -5.64 2.01
C GLY A 39 -4.00 -4.95 3.05
N ARG A 40 -3.09 -5.72 3.66
CA ARG A 40 -2.12 -5.27 4.66
C ARG A 40 -1.12 -4.26 4.10
N GLU A 41 -0.69 -4.44 2.86
CA GLU A 41 0.30 -3.55 2.23
C GLU A 41 -0.33 -2.32 1.57
N ARG A 42 -1.54 -2.44 1.02
CA ARG A 42 -2.10 -1.45 0.09
C ARG A 42 -3.21 -0.58 0.66
N TYR A 43 -3.97 -1.07 1.64
CA TYR A 43 -5.19 -0.37 2.09
C TYR A 43 -5.20 -0.01 3.58
N ARG A 44 -4.63 -0.86 4.45
CA ARG A 44 -4.44 -0.53 5.88
C ARG A 44 -3.25 -1.28 6.44
N ARG A 45 -2.29 -0.55 6.97
CA ARG A 45 -1.23 -1.16 7.76
C ARG A 45 -1.80 -1.79 9.04
N ALA A 46 -1.13 -2.83 9.53
CA ALA A 46 -1.46 -3.43 10.81
C ALA A 46 -1.25 -2.39 11.92
N ARG A 47 -2.30 -2.12 12.70
CA ARG A 47 -2.20 -1.23 13.85
C ARG A 47 -1.40 -1.90 14.97
N ILE A 48 -0.49 -1.16 15.57
CA ILE A 48 0.22 -1.58 16.77
C ILE A 48 -0.54 -1.03 17.98
N THR A 49 -1.07 -1.93 18.80
CA THR A 49 -1.69 -1.55 20.07
C THR A 49 -0.63 -1.16 21.08
N TRP A 50 -0.97 -0.24 21.96
CA TRP A 50 -0.05 0.30 22.94
C TRP A 50 -0.71 0.41 24.32
N ASP A 51 0.14 0.39 25.33
CA ASP A 51 -0.20 0.61 26.73
C ASP A 51 0.69 1.74 27.30
N SER A 52 0.73 1.87 28.63
CA SER A 52 1.53 2.89 29.30
C SER A 52 3.03 2.82 28.99
N SER A 53 3.56 1.67 28.56
CA SER A 53 4.97 1.53 28.16
C SER A 53 5.34 2.31 26.90
N MET A 54 4.35 2.77 26.12
CA MET A 54 4.59 3.55 24.90
C MET A 54 5.26 4.90 25.17
N GLN A 55 5.18 5.45 26.39
CA GLN A 55 5.79 6.73 26.73
C GLN A 55 7.29 6.78 26.39
N GLU A 56 7.99 5.64 26.51
CA GLU A 56 9.42 5.52 26.18
C GLU A 56 9.68 5.48 24.67
N LYS A 57 8.69 5.09 23.86
CA LYS A 57 8.81 4.85 22.42
C LYS A 57 7.93 5.77 21.58
N LEU A 58 7.36 6.81 22.19
CA LEU A 58 6.43 7.71 21.51
C LEU A 58 7.14 8.37 20.30
N PRO A 59 6.64 8.16 19.08
CA PRO A 59 7.19 8.82 17.90
C PRO A 59 7.09 10.33 18.05
N ARG A 60 8.22 11.03 17.82
CA ARG A 60 8.28 12.50 17.86
C ARG A 60 8.83 12.99 16.54
N ALA A 61 8.24 14.07 16.03
CA ALA A 61 8.66 14.69 14.78
C ALA A 61 8.76 16.22 14.95
N SER A 62 9.69 16.83 14.22
CA SER A 62 9.81 18.28 14.16
C SER A 62 8.80 18.84 13.17
N PHE A 63 7.97 19.78 13.62
CA PHE A 63 6.97 20.44 12.78
C PHE A 63 7.58 21.05 11.52
N GLN A 64 8.70 21.76 11.65
CA GLN A 64 9.35 22.40 10.52
C GLN A 64 9.88 21.38 9.50
N LYS A 65 10.44 20.25 9.96
CA LYS A 65 10.92 19.19 9.07
C LYS A 65 9.78 18.51 8.31
N ILE A 66 8.64 18.28 8.94
CA ILE A 66 7.47 17.70 8.28
C ILE A 66 7.04 18.54 7.07
N LEU A 67 7.12 19.88 7.16
CA LEU A 67 6.72 20.78 6.08
C LEU A 67 7.74 20.88 4.94
N SER A 68 9.00 20.52 5.18
CA SER A 68 10.11 20.78 4.25
C SER A 68 10.77 19.52 3.68
N ASP A 69 10.46 18.34 4.21
CA ASP A 69 11.11 17.07 3.84
C ASP A 69 10.08 15.93 3.74
N ASP A 70 9.91 15.41 2.52
CA ASP A 70 8.96 14.33 2.23
C ASP A 70 9.23 13.06 3.04
N LYS A 71 10.50 12.78 3.37
CA LYS A 71 10.84 11.63 4.20
C LYS A 71 10.32 11.81 5.63
N SER A 72 10.54 12.98 6.22
CA SER A 72 10.02 13.32 7.54
C SER A 72 8.49 13.32 7.57
N LEU A 73 7.84 13.80 6.51
CA LEU A 73 6.38 13.73 6.35
C LEU A 73 5.89 12.28 6.27
N TYR A 74 6.53 11.44 5.46
CA TYR A 74 6.20 10.03 5.34
C TYR A 74 6.32 9.31 6.69
N GLU A 75 7.42 9.50 7.41
CA GLU A 75 7.64 8.89 8.73
C GLU A 75 6.57 9.32 9.74
N PHE A 76 6.17 10.59 9.72
CA PHE A 76 5.11 11.11 10.57
C PHE A 76 3.75 10.45 10.28
N LEU A 77 3.31 10.46 9.02
CA LEU A 77 2.03 9.85 8.61
C LEU A 77 2.02 8.34 8.81
N HIS A 78 3.16 7.68 8.59
CA HIS A 78 3.32 6.26 8.85
C HIS A 78 3.12 5.92 10.33
N ASN A 79 3.78 6.66 11.22
CA ASN A 79 3.64 6.46 12.67
C ASN A 79 2.21 6.73 13.14
N TRP A 80 1.54 7.75 12.58
CA TRP A 80 0.12 8.00 12.85
C TRP A 80 -0.74 6.80 12.44
N GLU A 81 -0.63 6.33 11.21
CA GLU A 81 -1.44 5.21 10.71
C GLU A 81 -1.29 3.94 11.58
N VAL A 82 -0.07 3.65 12.02
CA VAL A 82 0.27 2.43 12.77
C VAL A 82 -0.14 2.50 14.23
N TYR A 83 0.14 3.61 14.94
CA TYR A 83 -0.09 3.70 16.38
C TYR A 83 -1.45 4.32 16.75
N GLY A 84 -2.08 5.06 15.84
CA GLY A 84 -3.35 5.75 16.10
C GLY A 84 -3.18 7.18 16.56
#